data_AF-A0A5S3YJ71-F1
#
_entry.id   AF-A0A5S3YJ71-F1
#
_cell.length_a   1.000
_cell.length_b   1.000
_cell.length_c   1.000
_cell.angle_alpha   90.00
_cell.angle_beta   90.00
_cell.angle_gamma   90.00
#
_symmetry.space_group_name_H-M   'P 1'
#
loop_
_entity.id
_entity.type
_entity.pdbx_description
1 polymer ?
#
loop_
_entity_poly.entity_id
_entity_poly.type
_entity_poly.pdbx_seq_one_letter_code
_entity_poly.pdbx_strand_id
1 'polypeptide(L)'
;SDADWPIHGVARKLVWRAEEVIEHDTHIEVRLSLPMTLVDETYWPHQSKLEVTFVFGESIEVRLTNTNLGPQAFTLTQALHTYFPTSDISETSVEGLQGSQYIEFGEGPFAQN
;
A
#
# COMPACT_ATOMS: atom_id res chain seq x y z
N SER A 1 18.84 4.86 0.92
CA SER A 1 17.87 5.53 0.04
C SER A 1 18.55 6.75 -0.53
N ASP A 2 18.42 6.96 -1.83
CA ASP A 2 18.85 8.22 -2.45
C ASP A 2 17.84 9.31 -2.07
N ALA A 3 18.34 10.48 -1.68
CA ALA A 3 17.52 11.58 -1.17
C ALA A 3 16.61 12.18 -2.25
N ASP A 4 16.96 11.99 -3.52
CA ASP A 4 16.20 12.51 -4.65
C ASP A 4 15.06 11.57 -5.08
N TRP A 5 14.94 10.39 -4.44
CA TRP A 5 13.89 9.44 -4.78
C TRP A 5 12.53 9.88 -4.24
N PRO A 6 11.44 9.64 -4.98
CA PRO A 6 10.12 10.08 -4.58
C PRO A 6 9.69 9.42 -3.27
N ILE A 7 9.27 10.24 -2.31
CA ILE A 7 8.66 9.77 -1.06
C ILE A 7 7.47 8.87 -1.41
N HIS A 8 7.38 7.71 -0.74
CA HIS A 8 6.40 6.64 -0.98
C HIS A 8 6.55 5.90 -2.31
N GLY A 9 7.72 5.97 -2.95
CA GLY A 9 8.01 5.25 -4.18
C GLY A 9 7.19 5.73 -5.37
N VAL A 10 7.04 4.85 -6.36
CA VAL A 10 6.53 5.20 -7.70
C VAL A 10 5.18 4.58 -8.04
N ALA A 11 4.76 3.51 -7.36
CA ALA A 11 3.55 2.75 -7.73
C ALA A 11 2.28 3.63 -7.76
N ARG A 12 2.18 4.63 -6.88
CA ARG A 12 1.06 5.60 -6.82
C ARG A 12 1.01 6.61 -7.98
N LYS A 13 2.07 6.70 -8.79
CA LYS A 13 2.19 7.67 -9.90
C LYS A 13 1.97 7.04 -11.27
N LEU A 14 1.85 5.72 -11.32
CA LEU A 14 1.76 4.96 -12.56
C LEU A 14 0.33 4.47 -12.78
N VAL A 15 -0.03 4.26 -14.05
CA VAL A 15 -1.34 3.71 -14.42
C VAL A 15 -1.32 2.20 -14.25
N TRP A 16 -2.28 1.68 -13.49
CA TRP A 16 -2.45 0.24 -13.28
C TRP A 16 -3.33 -0.34 -14.38
N ARG A 17 -3.06 -1.58 -14.76
CA ARG A 17 -3.86 -2.32 -15.73
C ARG A 17 -4.95 -3.08 -15.00
N ALA A 18 -6.20 -2.93 -15.45
CA ALA A 18 -7.28 -3.80 -15.01
C ALA A 18 -7.09 -5.19 -15.61
N GLU A 19 -6.98 -6.20 -14.74
CA GLU A 19 -6.82 -7.60 -15.14
C GLU A 19 -8.17 -8.31 -15.15
N GLU A 20 -8.95 -8.12 -14.11
CA GLU A 20 -10.17 -8.89 -13.89
C GLU A 20 -11.17 -8.11 -13.04
N VAL A 21 -12.45 -8.29 -13.33
CA VAL A 21 -13.57 -7.90 -12.46
C VAL A 21 -14.46 -9.13 -12.31
N ILE A 22 -14.67 -9.56 -11.07
CA ILE A 22 -15.51 -10.71 -10.73
C ILE A 22 -16.69 -10.20 -9.90
N GLU A 23 -17.89 -10.47 -10.35
CA GLU A 23 -19.11 -10.19 -9.61
C GLU A 23 -19.57 -11.45 -8.88
N HIS A 24 -19.82 -11.33 -7.58
CA HIS A 24 -20.43 -12.33 -6.74
C HIS A 24 -21.76 -11.81 -6.20
N ASP A 25 -22.60 -12.69 -5.67
CA ASP A 25 -23.93 -12.32 -5.13
C ASP A 25 -23.88 -11.22 -4.06
N THR A 26 -22.76 -11.10 -3.33
CA THR A 26 -22.62 -10.20 -2.16
C THR A 26 -21.50 -9.17 -2.28
N HIS A 27 -20.63 -9.28 -3.28
CA HIS A 27 -19.48 -8.40 -3.42
C HIS A 27 -18.92 -8.40 -4.85
N ILE A 28 -18.11 -7.39 -5.15
CA ILE A 28 -17.36 -7.28 -6.41
C ILE A 28 -15.87 -7.33 -6.09
N GLU A 29 -15.14 -8.16 -6.80
CA GLU A 29 -13.67 -8.20 -6.74
C GLU A 29 -13.09 -7.53 -8.00
N VAL A 30 -12.20 -6.56 -7.81
CA VAL A 30 -11.46 -5.88 -8.88
C VAL A 30 -9.98 -6.13 -8.69
N ARG A 31 -9.35 -6.78 -9.68
CA ARG A 31 -7.91 -7.06 -9.70
C ARG A 31 -7.21 -6.14 -10.69
N LEU A 32 -6.21 -5.41 -10.20
CA LEU A 32 -5.32 -4.60 -11.00
C LEU A 32 -3.89 -5.08 -10.83
N SER A 33 -3.08 -4.99 -11.89
CA SER A 33 -1.64 -5.17 -11.80
C SER A 33 -0.91 -3.90 -12.23
N LEU A 34 0.23 -3.62 -11.62
CA LEU A 34 1.12 -2.57 -12.09
C LEU A 34 2.01 -3.17 -13.19
N PRO A 35 1.98 -2.64 -14.44
CA PRO A 35 2.92 -3.07 -15.47
C PRO A 35 4.35 -2.68 -15.07
N MET A 36 5.13 -3.62 -14.55
CA MET A 36 6.46 -3.36 -13.99
C MET A 36 7.46 -2.83 -15.03
N THR A 37 7.19 -3.01 -16.33
CA THR A 37 7.96 -2.39 -17.43
C THR A 37 7.86 -0.86 -17.46
N LEU A 38 6.89 -0.26 -16.75
CA LEU A 38 6.77 1.19 -16.57
C LEU A 38 7.58 1.72 -15.39
N VAL A 39 8.12 0.83 -14.55
CA VAL A 39 8.98 1.20 -13.43
C VAL A 39 10.42 1.25 -13.95
N ASP A 40 11.07 2.40 -13.78
CA ASP A 40 12.46 2.57 -14.18
C ASP A 40 13.37 1.65 -13.34
N GLU A 41 14.15 0.83 -14.05
CA GLU A 41 15.04 -0.19 -13.47
C GLU A 41 16.11 0.41 -12.55
N THR A 42 16.44 1.69 -12.72
CA THR A 42 17.34 2.42 -11.82
C THR A 42 16.78 2.49 -10.39
N TYR A 43 15.46 2.58 -10.25
CA TYR A 43 14.78 2.59 -8.95
C TYR A 43 14.47 1.17 -8.44
N TRP A 44 14.11 0.27 -9.35
CA TRP A 44 13.66 -1.08 -9.00
C TRP A 44 14.22 -2.14 -9.96
N PRO A 45 15.48 -2.55 -9.80
CA PRO A 45 16.14 -3.53 -10.66
C PRO A 45 15.76 -4.98 -10.26
N HIS A 46 14.49 -5.22 -9.96
CA HIS A 46 14.00 -6.50 -9.45
C HIS A 46 12.86 -7.06 -10.29
N GLN A 47 13.02 -8.30 -10.73
CA GLN A 47 11.95 -9.05 -11.38
C GLN A 47 10.87 -9.39 -10.35
N SER A 48 9.75 -8.70 -10.44
CA SER A 48 8.66 -8.80 -9.48
C SER A 48 7.32 -8.58 -10.16
N LYS A 49 6.25 -8.93 -9.44
CA LYS A 49 4.87 -8.61 -9.79
C LYS A 49 4.26 -7.82 -8.65
N LEU A 50 3.50 -6.78 -8.99
CA LEU A 50 2.72 -6.01 -8.01
C LEU A 50 1.26 -6.00 -8.45
N GLU A 51 0.39 -6.46 -7.54
CA GLU A 51 -1.05 -6.55 -7.76
C GLU A 51 -1.79 -5.90 -6.59
N VAL A 52 -2.93 -5.29 -6.90
CA VAL A 52 -3.88 -4.85 -5.91
C VAL A 52 -5.23 -5.48 -6.22
N THR A 53 -5.83 -6.07 -5.20
CA THR A 53 -7.20 -6.60 -5.26
C THR A 53 -8.06 -5.77 -4.33
N PHE A 54 -9.13 -5.19 -4.88
CA PHE A 54 -10.18 -4.53 -4.13
C PHE A 54 -11.38 -5.46 -4.04
N VAL A 55 -11.91 -5.67 -2.84
CA VAL A 55 -13.17 -6.38 -2.62
C VAL A 55 -14.17 -5.38 -2.06
N PHE A 56 -15.24 -5.14 -2.80
CA PHE A 56 -16.31 -4.20 -2.45
C PHE A 56 -17.55 -4.98 -2.02
N GLY A 57 -17.85 -4.97 -0.72
CA GLY A 57 -19.08 -5.53 -0.15
C GLY A 57 -19.66 -4.59 0.92
N GLU A 58 -20.17 -5.16 2.01
CA GLU A 58 -20.57 -4.37 3.20
C GLU A 58 -19.37 -3.59 3.80
N SER A 59 -18.18 -4.14 3.68
CA SER A 59 -16.90 -3.49 3.95
C SER A 59 -16.03 -3.46 2.69
N ILE A 60 -14.94 -2.69 2.75
CA ILE A 60 -13.89 -2.72 1.73
C ILE A 60 -12.70 -3.52 2.24
N GLU A 61 -12.22 -4.46 1.44
CA GLU A 61 -10.92 -5.11 1.63
C GLU A 61 -9.96 -4.67 0.51
N VAL A 62 -8.72 -4.37 0.88
CA VAL A 62 -7.66 -4.04 -0.07
C VAL A 62 -6.46 -4.94 0.19
N ARG A 63 -6.08 -5.74 -0.80
CA ARG A 63 -4.91 -6.62 -0.74
C ARG A 63 -3.86 -6.10 -1.72
N LEU A 64 -2.72 -5.64 -1.20
CA LEU A 64 -1.55 -5.28 -2.00
C LEU A 64 -0.53 -6.43 -1.94
N THR A 65 -0.29 -7.08 -3.07
CA THR A 65 0.54 -8.28 -3.15
C THR A 65 1.76 -8.02 -4.00
N ASN A 66 2.95 -8.17 -3.41
CA ASN A 66 4.21 -8.15 -4.13
C ASN A 66 4.76 -9.58 -4.21
N THR A 67 5.09 -10.03 -5.41
CA THR A 67 5.65 -11.37 -5.65
C THR A 67 7.05 -11.21 -6.24
N ASN A 68 8.06 -11.78 -5.58
CA ASN A 68 9.39 -11.93 -6.15
C ASN A 68 9.37 -13.03 -7.22
N LEU A 69 9.67 -12.67 -8.47
CA LEU A 69 9.75 -13.59 -9.59
C LEU A 69 11.21 -13.91 -9.97
N GLY A 70 12.16 -13.21 -9.36
CA GLY A 70 13.57 -13.36 -9.62
C GLY A 70 14.26 -14.37 -8.71
N PRO A 71 15.51 -14.74 -9.04
CA PRO A 71 16.30 -15.68 -8.25
C PRO A 71 16.92 -15.05 -7.00
N GLN A 72 16.91 -13.71 -6.89
CA GLN A 72 17.53 -12.97 -5.79
C GLN A 72 16.46 -12.41 -4.86
N ALA A 73 16.67 -12.53 -3.55
CA ALA A 73 15.82 -11.87 -2.56
C ALA A 73 16.01 -10.34 -2.64
N PHE A 74 14.92 -9.59 -2.43
CA PHE A 74 14.95 -8.15 -2.26
C PHE A 74 14.14 -7.73 -1.03
N THR A 75 14.44 -6.54 -0.52
CA THR A 75 13.71 -5.94 0.60
C THR A 75 12.82 -4.82 0.08
N LEU A 76 11.63 -4.69 0.65
CA LEU A 76 10.70 -3.62 0.34
C LEU A 76 10.01 -3.14 1.60
N THR A 77 9.53 -1.90 1.56
CA THR A 77 8.49 -1.43 2.47
C THR A 77 7.25 -1.11 1.65
N GLN A 78 6.08 -1.25 2.25
CA GLN A 78 4.79 -0.96 1.61
C GLN A 78 3.79 -0.46 2.65
N ALA A 79 2.83 0.34 2.20
CA ALA A 79 1.76 0.85 3.03
C ALA A 79 0.50 1.10 2.17
N LEU A 80 -0.66 0.95 2.79
CA LEU A 80 -1.93 1.46 2.26
C LEU A 80 -2.20 2.81 2.93
N HIS A 81 -2.13 3.88 2.15
CA HIS A 81 -2.24 5.26 2.65
C HIS A 81 -3.70 5.74 2.66
N THR A 82 -4.55 5.03 3.40
CA THR A 82 -6.00 5.29 3.44
C THR A 82 -6.33 6.61 4.13
N TYR A 83 -7.17 7.42 3.50
CA TYR A 83 -7.73 8.64 4.11
C TYR A 83 -9.16 8.35 4.55
N PHE A 84 -9.36 8.27 5.87
CA PHE A 84 -10.70 8.11 6.44
C PHE A 84 -11.37 9.48 6.58
N PRO A 85 -12.60 9.65 6.07
CA PRO A 85 -13.33 10.90 6.27
C PRO A 85 -13.73 11.05 7.75
N THR A 86 -13.60 12.26 8.28
CA THR A 86 -14.13 12.66 9.59
C THR A 86 -14.78 14.04 9.49
N SER A 87 -15.79 14.29 10.33
CA SER A 87 -16.52 15.57 10.35
C SER A 87 -15.72 16.68 11.03
N ASP A 88 -15.03 16.36 12.13
CA ASP A 88 -14.20 17.30 12.89
C ASP A 88 -13.00 16.57 13.48
N ILE A 89 -11.80 16.94 13.02
CA ILE A 89 -10.55 16.31 13.49
C ILE A 89 -10.26 16.61 14.97
N SER A 90 -10.78 17.72 15.51
CA SER A 90 -10.60 18.09 16.92
C SER A 90 -11.40 17.21 17.89
N GLU A 91 -12.47 16.58 17.39
CA GLU A 91 -13.30 15.63 18.15
C GLU A 91 -13.02 14.17 17.76
N THR A 92 -12.09 13.92 16.83
CA THR A 92 -11.76 12.57 16.37
C THR A 92 -10.72 11.91 17.26
N SER A 93 -11.02 10.69 17.73
CA SER A 93 -10.05 9.82 18.39
C SER A 93 -9.79 8.56 17.57
N VAL A 94 -8.59 8.01 17.69
CA VAL A 94 -8.22 6.69 17.16
C VAL A 94 -7.95 5.77 18.34
N GLU A 95 -8.68 4.66 18.41
CA GLU A 95 -8.52 3.63 19.43
C GLU A 95 -7.90 2.35 18.85
N GLY A 96 -7.40 1.46 19.71
CA GLY A 96 -6.80 0.18 19.31
C GLY A 96 -5.27 0.21 19.20
N LEU A 97 -4.63 1.35 19.47
CA LEU A 97 -3.17 1.52 19.47
C LEU A 97 -2.57 1.61 20.89
N GLN A 98 -3.39 1.56 21.94
CA GLN A 98 -2.93 1.72 23.33
C GLN A 98 -1.86 0.70 23.69
N GLY A 99 -0.79 1.16 24.35
CA GLY A 99 0.36 0.31 24.71
C GLY A 99 1.33 0.01 23.57
N SER A 100 1.03 0.47 22.34
CA SER A 100 1.97 0.40 21.23
C SER A 100 3.12 1.40 21.40
N GLN A 101 4.12 1.28 20.54
CA GLN A 101 5.22 2.23 20.42
C GLN A 101 5.11 3.00 19.10
N TYR A 102 5.41 4.30 19.12
CA TYR A 102 5.40 5.13 17.92
C TYR A 102 6.71 5.91 17.75
N ILE A 103 7.01 6.29 16.51
CA ILE A 103 8.14 7.15 16.14
C ILE A 103 7.56 8.47 15.63
N GLU A 104 8.08 9.58 16.14
CA GLU A 104 7.67 10.93 15.76
C GLU A 104 8.87 11.67 15.17
N PHE A 105 8.75 12.07 13.90
CA PHE A 105 9.81 12.76 13.13
C PHE A 105 11.21 12.10 13.18
N GLY A 106 11.26 10.78 13.31
CA GLY A 106 12.50 10.00 13.38
C GLY A 106 13.04 9.79 14.80
N GLU A 107 12.34 10.29 15.81
CA GLU A 107 12.67 10.09 17.23
C GLU A 107 11.69 9.11 17.89
N GLY A 108 12.15 8.41 18.94
CA GLY A 108 11.40 7.36 19.65
C GLY A 108 12.18 6.04 19.74
N PRO A 109 11.50 4.89 19.98
CA PRO A 109 10.06 4.75 20.15
C PRO A 109 9.54 5.39 21.45
N PHE A 110 8.43 6.12 21.35
CA PHE A 110 7.65 6.64 22.47
C PHE A 110 6.49 5.70 22.80
N ALA A 111 6.00 5.72 24.04
CA ALA A 111 4.83 4.94 24.43
C ALA A 111 3.55 5.65 23.96
N GLN A 112 2.69 4.91 23.25
CA GLN A 112 1.32 5.34 22.96
C GLN A 112 0.49 5.12 24.23
N ASN A 113 0.16 6.22 24.90
CA ASN A 113 -0.75 6.22 26.05
C ASN A 113 -2.19 5.90 25.62
#